data_AF-A0A7C5XFA7-F1
#
_entry.id   AF-A0A7C5XFA7-F1
#
_cell.length_a   1.000
_cell.length_b   1.000
_cell.length_c   1.000
_cell.angle_alpha   90.00
_cell.angle_beta   90.00
_cell.angle_gamma   90.00
#
_symmetry.space_group_name_H-M   'P 1'
#
loop_
_entity.id
_entity.type
_entity.pdbx_description
1 polymer ?
#
loop_
_entity_poly.entity_id
_entity_poly.type
_entity_poly.pdbx_seq_one_letter_code
_entity_poly.pdbx_strand_id
1 'polypeptide(L)'
;CYALSVYQPIDMLWTEHSMGASISMAVGLKVAGFKGPVIAVIGDSTFYHAGIQPLIEAVNKKVDILVLILDNNMVAMTGHQSTPAWKISESGREMKPVLIEDLVKAVGPDLFTVVDPYDLDSAVKVLEDALTSPGVKVVIAKHPCALAERRTRSVERRYYVDAELCKGCKACIAATGCPAIFMESGKAVIVEEDCNGCGLCARFCAFKAIKPVIPLGRGG
;
A
#
# COMPACT_ATOMS: atom_id res chain seq x y z
N CYS A 1 -1.69 -4.24 12.45
CA CYS A 1 -3.05 -4.05 11.92
C CYS A 1 -2.98 -3.31 10.58
N TYR A 2 -3.14 -4.03 9.47
CA TYR A 2 -3.66 -3.47 8.23
C TYR A 2 -4.90 -4.32 7.95
N ALA A 3 -6.10 -3.73 7.94
CA ALA A 3 -7.35 -4.49 7.88
C ALA A 3 -8.04 -4.41 6.51
N LEU A 4 -7.58 -3.50 5.63
CA LEU A 4 -8.29 -3.14 4.40
C LEU A 4 -8.25 -4.20 3.29
N SER A 5 -7.46 -5.27 3.47
CA SER A 5 -7.38 -6.39 2.52
C SER A 5 -7.82 -7.72 3.12
N VAL A 6 -8.61 -7.71 4.20
CA VAL A 6 -9.24 -8.90 4.78
C VAL A 6 -10.46 -9.35 3.98
N TYR A 7 -11.21 -8.40 3.41
CA TYR A 7 -12.42 -8.71 2.66
C TYR A 7 -12.17 -8.77 1.15
N GLN A 8 -13.10 -9.44 0.47
CA GLN A 8 -13.21 -9.42 -0.99
C GLN A 8 -13.36 -7.97 -1.51
N PRO A 9 -12.84 -7.65 -2.70
CA PRO A 9 -12.28 -8.58 -3.69
C PRO A 9 -10.76 -8.83 -3.55
N ILE A 10 -10.10 -8.16 -2.60
CA ILE A 10 -8.64 -8.28 -2.43
C ILE A 10 -8.29 -9.59 -1.71
N ASP A 11 -8.89 -9.85 -0.54
CA ASP A 11 -8.76 -11.13 0.20
C ASP A 11 -7.32 -11.65 0.30
N MET A 12 -6.39 -10.75 0.69
CA MET A 12 -4.95 -11.03 0.74
C MET A 12 -4.42 -11.29 2.17
N LEU A 13 -5.23 -11.06 3.20
CA LEU A 13 -4.82 -11.23 4.60
C LEU A 13 -5.44 -12.47 5.22
N TRP A 14 -4.59 -13.39 5.68
CA TRP A 14 -5.04 -14.59 6.39
C TRP A 14 -5.40 -14.31 7.85
N THR A 15 -4.71 -13.35 8.47
CA THR A 15 -4.87 -13.02 9.89
C THR A 15 -4.76 -11.53 10.11
N GLU A 16 -5.69 -10.99 10.89
CA GLU A 16 -5.66 -9.63 11.39
C GLU A 16 -5.76 -9.67 12.93
N HIS A 17 -4.98 -8.83 13.57
CA HIS A 17 -4.91 -8.74 15.03
C HIS A 17 -4.54 -7.30 15.40
N SER A 18 -4.17 -7.08 16.66
CA SER A 18 -3.84 -5.78 17.22
C SER A 18 -2.77 -4.99 16.44
N MET A 19 -2.76 -3.69 16.70
CA MET A 19 -1.76 -2.76 16.17
C MET A 19 -0.35 -3.23 16.57
N GLY A 20 0.52 -3.43 15.57
CA GLY A 20 1.91 -3.88 15.76
C GLY A 20 2.15 -5.39 15.70
N ALA A 21 1.10 -6.21 15.74
CA ALA A 21 1.25 -7.67 15.87
C ALA A 21 1.81 -8.40 14.64
N SER A 22 1.80 -7.79 13.44
CA SER A 22 2.05 -8.52 12.19
C SER A 22 3.45 -9.14 12.13
N ILE A 23 4.49 -8.43 12.56
CA ILE A 23 5.87 -8.95 12.51
C ILE A 23 6.09 -10.02 13.58
N SER A 24 5.63 -9.83 14.81
CA SER A 24 5.77 -10.84 15.87
C SER A 24 4.97 -12.10 15.56
N MET A 25 3.78 -11.98 14.99
CA MET A 25 3.00 -13.12 14.51
C MET A 25 3.72 -13.86 13.37
N ALA A 26 4.30 -13.14 12.41
CA ALA A 26 5.07 -13.74 11.33
C ALA A 26 6.29 -14.52 11.85
N VAL A 27 7.03 -13.93 12.80
CA VAL A 27 8.14 -14.60 13.50
C VAL A 27 7.63 -15.87 14.20
N GLY A 28 6.57 -15.77 14.99
CA GLY A 28 5.98 -16.91 15.69
C GLY A 28 5.55 -18.02 14.75
N LEU A 29 4.92 -17.68 13.62
CA LEU A 29 4.46 -18.63 12.61
C LEU A 29 5.62 -19.40 11.97
N LYS A 30 6.72 -18.73 11.62
CA LYS A 30 7.93 -19.38 11.12
C LYS A 30 8.58 -20.28 12.17
N VAL A 31 8.70 -19.80 13.41
CA VAL A 31 9.28 -20.57 14.53
C VAL A 31 8.45 -21.81 14.86
N ALA A 32 7.13 -21.74 14.70
CA ALA A 32 6.22 -22.88 14.85
C ALA A 32 6.34 -23.95 13.74
N GLY A 33 7.19 -23.72 12.74
CA GLY A 33 7.49 -24.71 11.69
C GLY A 33 6.73 -24.54 10.38
N PHE A 34 6.06 -23.39 10.15
CA PHE A 34 5.45 -23.10 8.86
C PHE A 34 6.53 -23.00 7.77
N LYS A 35 6.40 -23.83 6.71
CA LYS A 35 7.43 -23.98 5.67
C LYS A 35 7.29 -22.99 4.50
N GLY A 36 6.12 -22.39 4.32
CA GLY A 36 5.86 -21.45 3.24
C GLY A 36 6.45 -20.06 3.49
N PRO A 37 6.36 -19.16 2.49
CA PRO A 37 6.68 -17.75 2.67
C PRO A 37 5.69 -17.11 3.66
N VAL A 38 6.20 -16.21 4.51
CA VAL A 38 5.39 -15.47 5.48
C VAL A 38 5.64 -13.97 5.27
N ILE A 39 4.56 -13.23 5.06
CA ILE A 39 4.59 -11.78 4.82
C ILE A 39 3.90 -11.08 5.99
N ALA A 40 4.63 -10.19 6.67
CA ALA A 40 4.09 -9.28 7.66
C ALA A 40 3.80 -7.93 6.99
N VAL A 41 2.52 -7.56 6.88
CA VAL A 41 2.11 -6.24 6.37
C VAL A 41 1.87 -5.30 7.55
N ILE A 42 2.42 -4.08 7.48
CA ILE A 42 2.33 -3.09 8.57
C ILE A 42 2.31 -1.67 8.00
N GLY A 43 1.47 -0.79 8.54
CA GLY A 43 1.51 0.64 8.19
C GLY A 43 2.66 1.37 8.91
N ASP A 44 3.11 2.49 8.36
CA ASP A 44 4.14 3.39 8.93
C ASP A 44 3.98 3.70 10.42
N SER A 45 2.84 4.27 10.82
CA SER A 45 2.53 4.66 12.20
C SER A 45 2.53 3.46 13.14
N THR A 46 2.03 2.31 12.65
CA THR A 46 2.04 1.05 13.39
C THR A 46 3.44 0.49 13.55
N PHE A 47 4.30 0.68 12.54
CA PHE A 47 5.70 0.30 12.61
C PHE A 47 6.43 1.10 13.69
N TYR A 48 6.26 2.43 13.74
CA TYR A 48 6.81 3.25 14.83
C TYR A 48 6.31 2.82 16.21
N HIS A 49 5.02 2.50 16.32
CA HIS A 49 4.40 2.15 17.60
C HIS A 49 4.91 0.83 18.18
N ALA A 50 4.98 -0.23 17.36
CA ALA A 50 5.27 -1.57 17.88
C ALA A 50 5.91 -2.52 16.84
N GLY A 51 6.28 -2.05 15.65
CA GLY A 51 6.93 -2.87 14.62
C GLY A 51 8.44 -2.94 14.71
N ILE A 52 9.10 -1.94 15.32
CA ILE A 52 10.57 -1.88 15.40
C ILE A 52 11.14 -3.03 16.24
N GLN A 53 10.57 -3.27 17.42
CA GLN A 53 11.02 -4.28 18.36
C GLN A 53 10.96 -5.71 17.77
N PRO A 54 9.83 -6.16 17.18
CA PRO A 54 9.78 -7.48 16.56
C PRO A 54 10.62 -7.58 15.27
N LEU A 55 10.93 -6.46 14.58
CA LEU A 55 11.88 -6.48 13.47
C LEU A 55 13.31 -6.76 13.96
N ILE A 56 13.74 -6.12 15.05
CA ILE A 56 15.03 -6.40 15.69
C ILE A 56 15.15 -7.88 16.04
N GLU A 57 14.10 -8.44 16.63
CA GLU A 57 14.04 -9.86 16.98
C GLU A 57 14.16 -10.77 15.75
N ALA A 58 13.42 -10.46 14.68
CA ALA A 58 13.46 -11.22 13.44
C ALA A 58 14.89 -11.26 12.86
N VAL A 59 15.57 -10.11 12.81
CA VAL A 59 16.95 -10.00 12.33
C VAL A 59 17.93 -10.74 13.24
N ASN A 60 17.85 -10.52 14.55
CA ASN A 60 18.72 -11.19 15.53
C ASN A 60 18.64 -12.72 15.41
N LYS A 61 17.42 -13.25 15.27
CA LYS A 61 17.15 -14.69 15.18
C LYS A 61 17.17 -15.23 13.74
N LYS A 62 17.46 -14.38 12.75
CA LYS A 62 17.50 -14.74 11.32
C LYS A 62 16.23 -15.45 10.85
N VAL A 63 15.07 -14.96 11.30
CA VAL A 63 13.78 -15.60 11.03
C VAL A 63 13.29 -15.20 9.66
N ASP A 64 13.29 -16.15 8.73
CA ASP A 64 13.03 -15.88 7.31
C ASP A 64 11.57 -15.44 7.03
N ILE A 65 11.36 -14.12 6.97
CA ILE A 65 10.08 -13.43 6.72
C ILE A 65 10.29 -12.24 5.77
N LEU A 66 9.20 -11.81 5.11
CA LEU A 66 9.14 -10.53 4.40
C LEU A 66 8.30 -9.56 5.21
N VAL A 67 8.83 -8.38 5.54
CA VAL A 67 8.10 -7.28 6.15
C VAL A 67 7.79 -6.24 5.08
N LEU A 68 6.52 -6.06 4.77
CA LEU A 68 6.02 -5.04 3.86
C LEU A 68 5.48 -3.86 4.68
N ILE A 69 6.20 -2.75 4.67
CA ILE A 69 5.81 -1.50 5.33
C ILE A 69 5.09 -0.60 4.33
N LEU A 70 3.86 -0.22 4.64
CA LEU A 70 3.06 0.73 3.85
C LEU A 70 3.27 2.14 4.42
N ASP A 71 4.16 2.91 3.79
CA ASP A 71 4.50 4.27 4.21
C ASP A 71 3.72 5.30 3.39
N ASN A 72 2.63 5.79 3.97
CA ASN A 72 1.83 6.89 3.41
C ASN A 72 2.02 8.22 4.14
N ASN A 73 3.03 8.28 5.01
CA ASN A 73 3.42 9.41 5.82
C ASN A 73 2.30 9.93 6.75
N MET A 74 1.29 9.14 7.12
CA MET A 74 0.12 9.66 7.83
C MET A 74 -0.71 8.57 8.53
N VAL A 75 -1.25 8.85 9.72
CA VAL A 75 -2.18 7.92 10.37
C VAL A 75 -3.57 8.01 9.72
N ALA A 76 -3.72 7.43 8.53
CA ALA A 76 -4.88 7.64 7.65
C ALA A 76 -6.22 7.20 8.28
N MET A 77 -6.26 5.98 8.86
CA MET A 77 -7.52 5.37 9.32
C MET A 77 -8.15 6.04 10.55
N THR A 78 -7.37 6.77 11.34
CA THR A 78 -7.85 7.41 12.57
C THR A 78 -8.13 8.90 12.41
N GLY A 79 -7.99 9.45 11.20
CA GLY A 79 -8.27 10.87 10.94
C GLY A 79 -7.05 11.70 10.54
N HIS A 80 -6.05 11.10 9.91
CA HIS A 80 -4.93 11.80 9.27
C HIS A 80 -3.98 12.50 10.26
N GLN A 81 -3.74 11.88 11.42
CA GLN A 81 -2.80 12.39 12.42
C GLN A 81 -1.36 12.37 11.91
N SER A 82 -0.51 13.17 12.56
CA SER A 82 0.92 13.17 12.30
C SER A 82 1.57 11.84 12.62
N THR A 83 2.67 11.56 11.91
CA THR A 83 3.57 10.45 12.21
C THR A 83 4.91 11.00 12.69
N PRO A 84 5.75 10.18 13.35
CA PRO A 84 7.12 10.57 13.67
C PRO A 84 7.98 11.02 12.47
N ALA A 85 7.53 10.77 11.23
CA ALA A 85 8.19 11.27 10.02
C ALA A 85 7.88 12.74 9.69
N TRP A 86 6.93 13.38 10.39
CA TRP A 86 6.56 14.77 10.14
C TRP A 86 7.60 15.74 10.68
N LYS A 87 7.72 16.88 9.98
CA LYS A 87 8.61 17.99 10.36
C LYS A 87 7.91 19.08 11.18
N ILE A 88 6.58 19.10 11.18
CA ILE A 88 5.77 20.13 11.83
C ILE A 88 4.65 19.43 12.60
N SER A 89 4.48 19.77 13.88
CA SER A 89 3.37 19.24 14.69
C SER A 89 2.05 19.92 14.35
N GLU A 90 0.97 19.42 14.92
CA GLU A 90 -0.38 19.97 14.81
C GLU A 90 -0.47 21.42 15.31
N SER A 91 0.39 21.79 16.27
CA SER A 91 0.51 23.15 16.80
C SER A 91 1.45 24.07 16.01
N GLY A 92 2.02 23.60 14.89
CA GLY A 92 2.96 24.37 14.07
C GLY A 92 4.41 24.38 14.57
N ARG A 93 4.74 23.60 15.61
CA ARG A 93 6.10 23.51 16.14
C ARG A 93 6.97 22.63 15.24
N GLU A 94 8.21 23.04 15.02
CA GLU A 94 9.21 22.21 14.34
C GLU A 94 9.52 20.93 15.12
N MET A 95 9.55 19.81 14.41
CA MET A 95 9.88 18.49 14.92
C MET A 95 11.06 17.92 14.14
N LYS A 96 11.87 17.10 14.81
CA LYS A 96 12.91 16.34 14.14
C LYS A 96 12.29 15.07 13.56
N PRO A 97 12.22 14.91 12.23
CA PRO A 97 11.63 13.73 11.62
C PRO A 97 12.52 12.51 11.88
N VAL A 98 11.88 11.38 12.16
CA VAL A 98 12.51 10.06 12.16
C VAL A 98 12.02 9.36 10.89
N LEU A 99 12.93 8.85 10.06
CA LEU A 99 12.58 8.16 8.82
C LEU A 99 12.59 6.66 9.03
N ILE A 100 11.58 5.95 8.51
CA ILE A 100 11.52 4.48 8.58
C ILE A 100 12.73 3.88 7.87
N GLU A 101 13.18 4.46 6.75
CA GLU A 101 14.35 3.97 6.02
C GLU A 101 15.60 3.93 6.91
N ASP A 102 15.81 4.95 7.75
CA ASP A 102 16.99 5.03 8.62
C ASP A 102 16.89 4.02 9.77
N LEU A 103 15.69 3.84 10.33
CA LEU A 103 15.44 2.82 11.35
C LEU A 103 15.67 1.41 10.79
N VAL A 104 15.13 1.10 9.62
CA VAL A 104 15.27 -0.23 8.99
C VAL A 104 16.73 -0.51 8.64
N LYS A 105 17.45 0.47 8.06
CA LYS A 105 18.89 0.35 7.80
C LYS A 105 19.69 0.08 9.07
N ALA A 106 19.34 0.75 10.17
CA ALA A 106 20.02 0.58 11.45
C ALA A 106 19.78 -0.81 12.08
N VAL A 107 18.59 -1.40 11.88
CA VAL A 107 18.29 -2.76 12.32
C VAL A 107 19.02 -3.81 11.48
N GLY A 108 19.23 -3.55 10.19
CA GLY A 108 20.09 -4.35 9.31
C GLY A 108 19.49 -5.69 8.84
N PRO A 109 18.33 -5.68 8.14
CA PRO A 109 17.81 -6.88 7.48
C PRO A 109 18.72 -7.36 6.33
N ASP A 110 18.58 -8.62 5.93
CA ASP A 110 19.36 -9.23 4.84
C ASP A 110 19.06 -8.57 3.47
N LEU A 111 17.83 -8.08 3.29
CA LEU A 111 17.42 -7.29 2.13
C LEU A 111 16.59 -6.09 2.56
N PHE A 112 16.89 -4.92 1.99
CA PHE A 112 16.11 -3.70 2.19
C PHE A 112 15.90 -2.96 0.86
N THR A 113 14.65 -2.61 0.56
CA THR A 113 14.31 -1.82 -0.64
C THR A 113 13.11 -0.91 -0.38
N VAL A 114 13.08 0.23 -1.08
CA VAL A 114 11.94 1.16 -1.11
C VAL A 114 11.41 1.19 -2.53
N VAL A 115 10.09 1.11 -2.69
CA VAL A 115 9.42 1.15 -4.00
C VAL A 115 8.18 2.02 -3.92
N ASP A 116 7.84 2.69 -5.03
CA ASP A 116 6.53 3.32 -5.18
C ASP A 116 5.52 2.25 -5.62
N PRO A 117 4.46 1.96 -4.83
CA PRO A 117 3.42 1.00 -5.21
C PRO A 117 2.66 1.37 -6.49
N TYR A 118 2.74 2.62 -6.97
CA TYR A 118 2.11 3.05 -8.22
C TYR A 118 3.01 2.79 -9.44
N ASP A 119 4.30 2.54 -9.26
CA ASP A 119 5.17 1.91 -10.27
C ASP A 119 5.02 0.39 -10.18
N LEU A 120 3.94 -0.11 -10.78
CA LEU A 120 3.49 -1.48 -10.61
C LEU A 120 4.49 -2.54 -11.08
N ASP A 121 5.16 -2.30 -12.21
CA ASP A 121 6.10 -3.28 -12.76
C ASP A 121 7.32 -3.41 -11.84
N SER A 122 7.81 -2.28 -11.34
CA SER A 122 8.87 -2.24 -10.35
C SER A 122 8.44 -2.86 -9.02
N ALA A 123 7.26 -2.49 -8.50
CA ALA A 123 6.73 -3.00 -7.24
C ALA A 123 6.51 -4.51 -7.25
N VAL A 124 5.93 -5.05 -8.33
CA VAL A 124 5.73 -6.51 -8.48
C VAL A 124 7.08 -7.21 -8.49
N LYS A 125 8.02 -6.73 -9.30
CA LYS A 125 9.36 -7.35 -9.39
C LYS A 125 10.09 -7.33 -8.05
N VAL A 126 10.08 -6.20 -7.35
CA VAL A 126 10.71 -6.07 -6.02
C VAL A 126 10.10 -7.05 -5.02
N LEU A 127 8.78 -7.23 -5.03
CA LEU A 127 8.11 -8.18 -4.13
C LEU A 127 8.42 -9.64 -4.51
N GLU A 128 8.47 -9.98 -5.80
CA GLU A 128 8.87 -11.32 -6.27
C GLU A 128 10.31 -11.66 -5.87
N ASP A 129 11.25 -10.73 -6.10
CA ASP A 129 12.66 -10.88 -5.73
C ASP A 129 12.80 -11.00 -4.20
N ALA A 130 12.08 -10.18 -3.43
CA ALA A 130 12.10 -10.24 -1.97
C ALA A 130 11.47 -11.53 -1.42
N LEU A 131 10.42 -12.08 -2.05
CA LEU A 131 9.78 -13.33 -1.62
C LEU A 131 10.65 -14.56 -1.87
N THR A 132 11.45 -14.54 -2.92
CA THR A 132 12.34 -15.65 -3.30
C THR A 132 13.72 -15.57 -2.63
N SER A 133 14.09 -14.40 -2.12
CA SER A 133 15.33 -14.21 -1.36
C SER A 133 15.20 -14.78 0.06
N PRO A 134 16.24 -15.47 0.58
CA PRO A 134 16.25 -15.96 1.95
C PRO A 134 16.51 -14.84 2.97
N GLY A 135 16.08 -15.06 4.21
CA GLY A 135 16.44 -14.21 5.36
C GLY A 135 15.33 -13.24 5.77
N VAL A 136 15.70 -12.18 6.47
CA VAL A 136 14.78 -11.10 6.84
C VAL A 136 14.81 -10.05 5.75
N LYS A 137 13.67 -9.86 5.08
CA LYS A 137 13.52 -8.90 3.98
C LYS A 137 12.59 -7.79 4.41
N VAL A 138 12.93 -6.55 4.09
CA VAL A 138 12.06 -5.40 4.34
C VAL A 138 11.85 -4.64 3.04
N VAL A 139 10.59 -4.48 2.64
CA VAL A 139 10.19 -3.63 1.52
C VAL A 139 9.32 -2.51 2.07
N ILE A 140 9.69 -1.26 1.81
CA ILE A 140 8.84 -0.10 2.09
C ILE A 140 8.12 0.29 0.80
N ALA A 141 6.81 0.10 0.76
CA ALA A 141 5.96 0.67 -0.27
C ALA A 141 5.60 2.09 0.14
N LYS A 142 6.26 3.08 -0.47
CA LYS A 142 6.19 4.49 -0.07
C LYS A 142 5.42 5.31 -1.11
N HIS A 143 4.27 5.84 -0.73
CA HIS A 143 3.48 6.74 -1.57
C HIS A 143 2.57 7.60 -0.69
N PRO A 144 2.38 8.91 -0.97
CA PRO A 144 1.47 9.74 -0.18
C PRO A 144 0.07 9.13 -0.02
N CYS A 145 -0.58 9.42 1.11
CA CYS A 145 -1.95 8.97 1.35
C CYS A 145 -2.90 9.52 0.29
N ALA A 146 -3.52 8.65 -0.51
CA ALA A 146 -4.43 9.04 -1.58
C ALA A 146 -5.60 9.92 -1.10
N LEU A 147 -6.11 9.69 0.12
CA LEU A 147 -7.17 10.52 0.71
C LEU A 147 -6.67 11.93 1.06
N ALA A 148 -5.43 12.04 1.55
CA ALA A 148 -4.81 13.33 1.84
C ALA A 148 -4.46 14.09 0.55
N GLU A 149 -3.96 13.38 -0.47
CA GLU A 149 -3.72 13.96 -1.79
C GLU A 149 -5.02 14.48 -2.41
N ARG A 150 -6.13 13.74 -2.34
CA ARG A 150 -7.44 14.22 -2.82
C ARG A 150 -7.88 15.53 -2.15
N ARG A 151 -7.50 15.78 -0.89
CA ARG A 151 -7.85 16.99 -0.14
C ARG A 151 -6.96 18.19 -0.46
N THR A 152 -5.70 17.94 -0.81
CA THR A 152 -4.65 18.97 -0.88
C THR A 152 -4.14 19.23 -2.30
N ARG A 153 -4.30 18.26 -3.21
CA ARG A 153 -3.87 18.29 -4.60
C ARG A 153 -5.07 18.03 -5.51
N SER A 154 -5.09 18.70 -6.65
CA SER A 154 -5.97 18.30 -7.75
C SER A 154 -5.40 17.00 -8.33
N VAL A 155 -6.17 15.91 -8.30
CA VAL A 155 -5.79 14.66 -9.00
C VAL A 155 -5.57 14.99 -10.47
N GLU A 156 -4.31 14.97 -10.92
CA GLU A 156 -3.92 15.47 -12.25
C GLU A 156 -4.44 14.59 -13.39
N ARG A 157 -4.63 13.29 -13.12
CA ARG A 157 -5.06 12.30 -14.11
C ARG A 157 -6.25 11.52 -13.57
N ARG A 158 -7.40 11.65 -14.22
CA ARG A 158 -8.58 10.84 -13.89
C ARG A 158 -8.88 9.86 -15.02
N TYR A 159 -9.75 8.90 -14.77
CA TYR A 159 -10.14 7.89 -15.75
C TYR A 159 -11.65 7.82 -15.90
N TYR A 160 -12.11 7.48 -17.10
CA TYR A 160 -13.51 7.21 -17.40
C TYR A 160 -13.63 5.87 -18.14
N VAL A 161 -14.84 5.31 -18.17
CA VAL A 161 -15.15 4.08 -18.91
C VAL A 161 -15.91 4.40 -20.19
N ASP A 162 -15.39 3.96 -21.32
CA ASP A 162 -16.04 3.95 -22.62
C ASP A 162 -17.08 2.80 -22.66
N ALA A 163 -18.36 3.17 -22.62
CA ALA A 163 -19.48 2.23 -22.51
C ALA A 163 -19.61 1.28 -23.71
N GLU A 164 -19.18 1.72 -24.90
CA GLU A 164 -19.23 0.93 -26.13
C GLU A 164 -18.21 -0.21 -26.10
N LEU A 165 -17.02 0.06 -25.56
CA LEU A 165 -15.94 -0.92 -25.43
C LEU A 165 -16.15 -1.84 -24.22
N CYS A 166 -16.79 -1.35 -23.17
CA CYS A 166 -16.97 -2.08 -21.91
C CYS A 166 -17.85 -3.33 -22.10
N LYS A 167 -17.35 -4.50 -21.70
CA LYS A 167 -18.10 -5.77 -21.76
C LYS A 167 -18.78 -6.16 -20.44
N GLY A 168 -18.71 -5.33 -19.41
CA GLY A 168 -19.36 -5.62 -18.12
C GLY A 168 -18.75 -6.78 -17.32
N CYS A 169 -17.55 -7.24 -17.65
CA CYS A 169 -16.89 -8.41 -17.05
C CYS A 169 -16.42 -8.24 -15.60
N LYS A 170 -16.48 -7.01 -15.06
CA LYS A 170 -16.06 -6.65 -13.68
C LYS A 170 -14.59 -6.89 -13.33
N ALA A 171 -13.72 -7.23 -14.29
CA ALA A 171 -12.29 -7.46 -14.04
C ALA A 171 -11.59 -6.28 -13.35
N CYS A 172 -11.93 -5.04 -13.74
CA CYS A 172 -11.42 -3.83 -13.10
C CYS A 172 -11.83 -3.69 -11.63
N ILE A 173 -13.02 -4.16 -11.24
CA ILE A 173 -13.50 -4.13 -9.85
C ILE A 173 -12.84 -5.26 -9.06
N ALA A 174 -12.85 -6.49 -9.61
CA ALA A 174 -12.32 -7.67 -8.95
C ALA A 174 -10.80 -7.56 -8.70
N ALA A 175 -10.05 -6.99 -9.64
CA ALA A 175 -8.60 -6.90 -9.49
C ALA A 175 -8.15 -5.79 -8.52
N THR A 176 -8.91 -4.71 -8.37
CA THR A 176 -8.42 -3.53 -7.63
C THR A 176 -9.25 -3.17 -6.41
N GLY A 177 -10.48 -3.66 -6.28
CA GLY A 177 -11.43 -3.22 -5.24
C GLY A 177 -11.64 -1.71 -5.22
N CYS A 178 -11.52 -1.04 -6.38
CA CYS A 178 -11.49 0.42 -6.41
C CYS A 178 -12.86 1.00 -6.02
N PRO A 179 -12.93 1.85 -4.98
CA PRO A 179 -14.21 2.38 -4.50
C PRO A 179 -14.85 3.37 -5.49
N ALA A 180 -14.07 3.88 -6.45
CA ALA A 180 -14.58 4.78 -7.49
C ALA A 180 -15.33 4.05 -8.62
N ILE A 181 -15.33 2.71 -8.65
CA ILE A 181 -15.90 1.93 -9.76
C ILE A 181 -17.17 1.23 -9.32
N PHE A 182 -18.26 1.47 -10.03
CA PHE A 182 -19.56 0.82 -9.82
C PHE A 182 -20.09 0.23 -11.12
N MET A 183 -21.11 -0.61 -11.00
CA MET A 183 -21.80 -1.21 -12.14
C MET A 183 -23.14 -0.51 -12.34
N GLU A 184 -23.36 0.02 -13.54
CA GLU A 184 -24.60 0.66 -13.95
C GLU A 184 -25.03 0.13 -15.32
N SER A 185 -26.29 -0.31 -15.43
CA SER A 185 -26.84 -0.85 -16.69
C SER A 185 -25.97 -1.94 -17.34
N GLY A 186 -25.32 -2.78 -16.52
CA GLY A 186 -24.43 -3.85 -16.99
C GLY A 186 -23.03 -3.39 -17.42
N LYS A 187 -22.68 -2.12 -17.25
CA LYS A 187 -21.37 -1.54 -17.60
C LYS A 187 -20.67 -1.02 -16.34
N ALA A 188 -19.35 -1.05 -16.35
CA ALA A 188 -18.56 -0.37 -15.31
C ALA A 188 -18.60 1.14 -15.56
N VAL A 189 -18.71 1.93 -14.49
CA VAL A 189 -18.65 3.39 -14.50
C VAL A 189 -17.67 3.83 -13.41
N ILE A 190 -16.88 4.86 -13.69
CA ILE A 190 -15.95 5.46 -12.72
C ILE A 190 -16.56 6.79 -12.26
N VAL A 191 -16.77 6.95 -10.94
CA VAL A 191 -17.05 8.25 -10.34
C VAL A 191 -15.76 9.06 -10.41
N GLU A 192 -15.75 10.08 -11.26
CA GLU A 192 -14.56 10.89 -11.50
C GLU A 192 -14.06 11.55 -10.20
N GLU A 193 -14.97 12.00 -9.35
CA GLU A 193 -14.66 12.67 -8.09
C GLU A 193 -13.94 11.77 -7.08
N ASP A 194 -14.22 10.46 -7.11
CA ASP A 194 -13.59 9.45 -6.24
C ASP A 194 -12.35 8.82 -6.87
N CYS A 195 -12.04 9.15 -8.14
CA CYS A 195 -10.91 8.60 -8.85
C CYS A 195 -9.59 9.23 -8.36
N ASN A 196 -8.71 8.40 -7.78
CA ASN A 196 -7.36 8.82 -7.36
C ASN A 196 -6.34 8.83 -8.51
N GLY A 197 -6.71 8.42 -9.72
CA GLY A 197 -5.82 8.52 -10.88
C GLY A 197 -4.71 7.48 -10.99
N CYS A 198 -4.69 6.45 -10.14
CA CYS A 198 -3.62 5.44 -10.10
C CYS A 198 -3.49 4.58 -11.37
N GLY A 199 -4.50 4.57 -12.25
CA GLY A 199 -4.46 3.84 -13.53
C GLY A 199 -4.53 2.31 -13.42
N LEU A 200 -4.61 1.74 -12.21
CA LEU A 200 -4.71 0.30 -11.98
C LEU A 200 -5.85 -0.35 -12.75
N CYS A 201 -7.04 0.24 -12.69
CA CYS A 201 -8.22 -0.30 -13.37
C CYS A 201 -8.03 -0.37 -14.89
N ALA A 202 -7.32 0.60 -15.49
CA ALA A 202 -7.01 0.60 -16.91
C ALA A 202 -6.07 -0.55 -17.30
N ARG A 203 -5.09 -0.88 -16.46
CA ARG A 203 -4.18 -2.01 -16.67
C ARG A 203 -4.91 -3.34 -16.71
N PHE A 204 -5.94 -3.53 -15.87
CA PHE A 204 -6.74 -4.76 -15.83
C PHE A 204 -7.85 -4.82 -16.87
N CYS A 205 -8.04 -3.78 -17.69
CA CYS A 205 -9.07 -3.75 -18.73
C CYS A 205 -8.55 -4.30 -20.07
N ALA A 206 -8.77 -5.60 -20.33
CA ALA A 206 -8.38 -6.24 -21.60
C ALA A 206 -9.00 -5.58 -22.85
N PHE A 207 -10.16 -4.93 -22.70
CA PHE A 207 -10.88 -4.27 -23.80
C PHE A 207 -10.47 -2.82 -24.04
N LYS A 208 -9.51 -2.30 -23.25
CA LYS A 208 -9.07 -0.88 -23.30
C LYS A 208 -10.24 0.11 -23.20
N ALA A 209 -11.28 -0.27 -22.46
CA ALA A 209 -12.47 0.55 -22.24
C ALA A 209 -12.22 1.67 -21.21
N ILE A 210 -11.20 1.56 -20.37
CA ILE A 210 -10.88 2.56 -19.35
C ILE A 210 -9.79 3.49 -19.90
N LYS A 211 -10.10 4.78 -20.03
CA LYS A 211 -9.27 5.79 -20.69
C LYS A 211 -9.02 6.97 -19.77
N PRO A 212 -7.86 7.64 -19.87
CA PRO A 212 -7.62 8.86 -19.10
C PRO A 212 -8.57 9.97 -19.58
N VAL A 213 -9.10 10.74 -18.63
CA VAL A 213 -9.76 12.01 -18.92
C VAL A 213 -8.67 12.97 -19.40
N ILE A 214 -8.80 13.47 -20.62
CA ILE A 214 -7.92 14.53 -21.11
C ILE A 214 -8.28 15.78 -20.29
N PRO A 215 -7.34 16.38 -19.54
CA PRO A 215 -7.64 17.63 -18.85
C PRO A 215 -8.08 18.63 -19.91
N LEU A 216 -9.27 19.22 -19.75
CA LEU A 216 -9.59 20.45 -20.46
C LEU A 216 -8.44 21.39 -20.15
N GLY A 217 -7.64 21.74 -21.16
CA GLY A 217 -6.56 22.69 -20.99
C GLY A 217 -7.12 23.89 -20.24
N ARG A 218 -6.44 24.32 -19.18
CA ARG A 218 -6.73 25.62 -18.57
C ARG A 218 -6.59 26.64 -19.70
N GLY A 219 -7.72 27.04 -20.29
CA GLY A 219 -7.79 28.19 -21.18
C GLY A 219 -7.18 29.37 -20.44
N GLY A 220 -6.30 30.09 -21.13
CA GLY A 220 -5.49 31.18 -20.58
C GLY A 220 -6.29 32.32 -20.00
#